data_AF-Q56ZT3-F1
#
_entry.id   AF-Q56ZT3-F1
#
_cell.length_a   1.000
_cell.length_b   1.000
_cell.length_c   1.000
_cell.angle_alpha   90.00
_cell.angle_beta   90.00
_cell.angle_gamma   90.00
#
_symmetry.space_group_name_H-M   'P 1'
#
loop_
_entity.id
_entity.type
_entity.pdbx_description
1 polymer ?
#
loop_
_entity_poly.entity_id
_entity_poly.type
_entity_poly.pdbx_seq_one_letter_code
_entity_poly.pdbx_strand_id
1 'polypeptide(L)'
;MTENVASILSLDEMLPAVAQGAIGIACRTDDDKMATYLASLNHEETRLAISCERAFLETLDGSCRTPIAGYASKDEEGNCIFRGLVASPDGTKVLETSRKGPYVYEDMVKMGKDAGQELLSRAGPGFFGN
;
A
#
# COMPACT_ATOMS: atom_id res chain seq x y z
N MET A 1 18.52 -12.53 -14.07
CA MET A 1 18.15 -13.09 -12.75
C MET A 1 16.70 -13.61 -12.71
N THR A 2 15.87 -13.41 -13.75
CA THR A 2 14.52 -14.01 -13.82
C THR A 2 14.58 -15.53 -13.92
N GLU A 3 15.70 -16.09 -14.38
CA GLU A 3 16.02 -17.51 -14.42
C GLU A 3 16.04 -18.20 -13.04
N ASN A 4 16.12 -17.42 -11.95
CA ASN A 4 16.07 -17.93 -10.59
C ASN A 4 14.66 -17.93 -9.98
N VAL A 5 13.66 -17.38 -10.67
CA VAL A 5 12.28 -17.30 -10.18
C VAL A 5 11.57 -18.62 -10.45
N ALA A 6 11.26 -19.37 -9.39
CA ALA A 6 10.56 -20.65 -9.51
C ALA A 6 9.07 -20.48 -9.89
N SER A 7 8.41 -19.48 -9.30
CA SER A 7 7.02 -19.13 -9.59
C SER A 7 6.71 -17.68 -9.18
N ILE A 8 5.64 -17.14 -9.74
CA ILE A 8 5.02 -15.89 -9.28
C ILE A 8 3.84 -16.28 -8.39
N LEU A 9 3.83 -15.80 -7.15
CA LEU A 9 2.72 -16.01 -6.24
C LEU A 9 1.57 -15.08 -6.61
N SER A 10 0.34 -15.62 -6.62
CA SER A 10 -0.86 -14.82 -6.84
C SER A 10 -1.13 -13.88 -5.65
N LEU A 11 -1.94 -12.83 -5.89
CA LEU A 11 -2.34 -11.89 -4.84
C LEU A 11 -3.18 -12.55 -3.71
N ASP A 12 -3.78 -13.71 -3.99
CA ASP A 12 -4.51 -14.50 -3.00
C ASP A 12 -3.59 -15.39 -2.16
N GLU A 13 -2.44 -15.81 -2.71
CA GLU A 13 -1.42 -16.57 -1.97
C GLU A 13 -0.55 -15.65 -1.11
N MET A 14 -0.14 -14.50 -1.65
CA MET A 14 0.74 -13.57 -0.96
C MET A 14 0.49 -12.14 -1.41
N LEU A 15 -0.23 -11.39 -0.56
CA LEU A 15 -0.46 -9.98 -0.81
C LEU A 15 0.88 -9.21 -0.69
N PRO A 16 1.21 -8.32 -1.65
CA PRO A 16 2.47 -7.58 -1.65
C PRO A 16 2.61 -6.63 -0.46
N ALA A 17 3.87 -6.34 -0.10
CA ALA A 17 4.17 -5.22 0.78
C ALA A 17 3.72 -3.90 0.14
N VAL A 18 3.37 -2.93 0.97
CA VAL A 18 2.99 -1.58 0.53
C VAL A 18 4.07 -0.98 -0.38
N ALA A 19 3.66 -0.51 -1.56
CA ALA A 19 4.50 0.05 -2.61
C ALA A 19 5.56 -0.91 -3.21
N GLN A 20 5.38 -2.22 -3.07
CA GLN A 20 6.31 -3.21 -3.65
C GLN A 20 6.41 -3.06 -5.17
N GLY A 21 7.64 -3.00 -5.69
CA GLY A 21 7.92 -2.87 -7.13
C GLY A 21 7.96 -1.42 -7.64
N ALA A 22 7.53 -0.43 -6.83
CA ALA A 22 7.66 0.98 -7.17
C ALA A 22 9.02 1.54 -6.70
N ILE A 23 9.59 2.47 -7.48
CA ILE A 23 10.78 3.24 -7.10
C ILE A 23 10.32 4.66 -6.73
N GLY A 24 10.57 5.05 -5.48
CA GLY A 24 10.37 6.43 -5.02
C GLY A 24 11.68 7.22 -5.04
N ILE A 25 11.63 8.47 -5.50
CA ILE A 25 12.78 9.38 -5.49
C ILE A 25 12.46 10.55 -4.55
N ALA A 26 13.32 10.78 -3.56
CA ALA A 26 13.20 11.90 -2.63
C ALA A 26 14.13 13.04 -3.04
N CYS A 27 13.66 14.28 -2.92
CA CYS A 27 14.46 15.49 -3.03
C CYS A 27 14.08 16.46 -1.90
N ARG A 28 14.85 17.54 -1.74
CA ARG A 28 14.48 18.60 -0.78
C ARG A 28 13.21 19.30 -1.24
N THR A 29 12.37 19.69 -0.29
CA THR A 29 11.08 20.33 -0.55
C THR A 29 11.20 21.74 -1.16
N ASP A 30 12.35 22.39 -1.04
CA ASP A 30 12.63 23.74 -1.53
C ASP A 30 13.52 23.75 -2.80
N ASP A 31 13.70 22.60 -3.46
CA ASP A 31 14.50 22.46 -4.67
C ASP A 31 13.61 22.30 -5.93
N ASP A 32 13.01 23.41 -6.36
CA ASP A 32 12.11 23.47 -7.53
C ASP A 32 12.76 22.93 -8.81
N LYS A 33 14.08 23.09 -8.92
CA LYS A 33 14.86 22.58 -10.05
C LYS A 33 14.82 21.05 -10.08
N MET A 34 15.08 20.40 -8.94
CA MET A 34 14.98 18.95 -8.84
C MET A 34 13.54 18.48 -9.02
N ALA A 35 12.55 19.17 -8.42
CA ALA A 35 11.14 18.82 -8.59
C ALA A 35 10.72 18.80 -10.07
N THR A 36 11.17 19.79 -10.85
CA THR A 36 10.91 19.86 -12.30
C THR A 36 11.50 18.67 -13.06
N TYR A 37 12.72 18.24 -12.73
CA TYR A 37 13.34 17.08 -13.38
C TYR A 37 12.61 15.77 -13.02
N LEU A 38 12.27 15.60 -11.74
CA LEU A 38 11.61 14.39 -11.25
C LEU A 38 10.17 14.25 -11.75
N ALA A 39 9.47 15.36 -12.04
CA ALA A 39 8.10 15.34 -12.55
C ALA A 39 7.96 14.51 -13.84
N SER A 40 8.99 14.50 -14.71
CA SER A 40 8.97 13.72 -15.95
C SER A 40 9.13 12.20 -15.75
N LEU A 41 9.65 11.78 -14.59
CA LEU A 41 9.82 10.38 -14.23
C LEU A 41 8.59 9.79 -13.53
N ASN A 42 7.66 10.65 -13.07
CA ASN A 42 6.52 10.22 -12.30
C ASN A 42 5.48 9.52 -13.17
N HIS A 43 5.18 8.27 -12.84
CA HIS A 43 4.07 7.54 -13.44
C HIS A 43 2.79 7.75 -12.61
N GLU A 44 1.83 8.49 -13.15
CA GLU A 44 0.66 8.96 -12.39
C GLU A 44 -0.20 7.82 -11.84
N GLU A 45 -0.41 6.76 -12.62
CA GLU A 45 -1.19 5.62 -12.16
C GLU A 45 -0.53 4.90 -10.99
N THR A 46 0.79 4.67 -11.04
CA THR A 46 1.53 4.12 -9.90
C THR A 46 1.48 5.05 -8.70
N ARG A 47 1.63 6.37 -8.91
CA ARG A 47 1.55 7.37 -7.83
C ARG A 47 0.22 7.29 -7.09
N LEU A 48 -0.89 7.13 -7.82
CA LEU A 48 -2.22 6.99 -7.22
C LEU A 48 -2.37 5.69 -6.43
N ALA A 49 -1.97 4.54 -7.00
CA ALA A 49 -1.96 3.25 -6.30
C ALA A 49 -1.22 3.34 -4.96
N ILE A 50 0.05 3.75 -5.01
CA ILE A 50 0.89 3.82 -3.81
C ILE A 50 0.40 4.88 -2.82
N SER A 51 -0.35 5.90 -3.26
CA SER A 51 -0.95 6.88 -2.34
C SER A 51 -2.02 6.23 -1.45
N CYS A 52 -2.82 5.31 -1.99
CA CYS A 52 -3.76 4.50 -1.19
C CYS A 52 -3.01 3.59 -0.22
N GLU A 53 -2.04 2.81 -0.73
CA GLU A 53 -1.28 1.84 0.06
C GLU A 53 -0.47 2.50 1.18
N ARG A 54 0.15 3.65 0.91
CA ARG A 54 0.92 4.41 1.92
C ARG A 54 0.03 5.06 2.96
N ALA A 55 -1.14 5.59 2.57
CA ALA A 55 -2.11 6.13 3.52
C ALA A 55 -2.63 5.04 4.48
N PHE A 56 -2.81 3.83 3.99
CA PHE A 56 -3.11 2.65 4.80
C PHE A 56 -1.99 2.32 5.79
N LEU A 57 -0.75 2.23 5.31
CA LEU A 57 0.42 1.94 6.16
C LEU A 57 0.64 2.99 7.24
N GLU A 58 0.57 4.28 6.88
CA GLU A 58 0.73 5.40 7.78
C GLU A 58 -0.34 5.41 8.88
N THR A 59 -1.59 5.08 8.52
CA THR A 59 -2.70 4.99 9.48
C THR A 59 -2.45 3.91 10.52
N LEU A 60 -1.84 2.79 10.12
CA LEU A 60 -1.51 1.67 11.00
C LEU A 60 -0.24 1.89 11.85
N ASP A 61 0.44 3.03 11.70
CA ASP A 61 1.78 3.29 12.26
C ASP A 61 2.77 2.16 11.90
N GLY A 62 2.64 1.65 10.67
CA GLY A 62 3.39 0.51 10.17
C GLY A 62 4.80 0.84 9.72
N SER A 63 5.67 -0.17 9.71
CA SER A 63 7.05 -0.07 9.20
C SER A 63 7.42 -1.29 8.37
N CYS A 64 8.65 -1.34 7.85
CA CYS A 64 9.17 -2.52 7.14
C CYS A 64 9.27 -3.79 8.00
N ARG A 65 9.06 -3.69 9.32
CA ARG A 65 9.10 -4.83 10.25
C ARG A 65 7.73 -5.28 10.72
N THR A 66 6.68 -4.52 10.44
CA THR A 66 5.31 -4.91 10.81
C THR A 66 4.74 -5.80 9.72
N PRO A 67 4.08 -6.92 10.07
CA PRO A 67 3.46 -7.85 9.12
C PRO A 67 2.19 -7.24 8.50
N ILE A 68 2.39 -6.28 7.60
CA ILE A 68 1.36 -5.49 6.93
C ILE A 68 1.58 -5.61 5.42
N ALA A 69 0.52 -5.94 4.69
CA ALA A 69 0.51 -5.95 3.23
C ALA A 69 -0.65 -5.10 2.69
N GLY A 70 -0.47 -4.53 1.51
CA GLY A 70 -1.40 -3.58 0.92
C GLY A 70 -1.14 -3.42 -0.57
N TYR A 71 -2.18 -3.57 -1.38
CA TYR A 71 -2.10 -3.49 -2.83
C TYR A 71 -3.33 -2.78 -3.40
N ALA A 72 -3.10 -1.73 -4.18
CA ALA A 72 -4.12 -1.00 -4.91
C ALA A 72 -3.91 -1.14 -6.42
N SER A 73 -4.96 -1.55 -7.14
CA SER A 73 -4.93 -1.66 -8.60
C SER A 73 -6.18 -1.07 -9.23
N LYS A 74 -6.10 -0.74 -10.51
CA LYS A 74 -7.24 -0.31 -11.30
C LYS A 74 -7.96 -1.52 -11.89
N ASP A 75 -9.29 -1.56 -11.82
CA ASP A 75 -10.11 -2.57 -12.47
C ASP A 75 -10.48 -2.18 -13.91
N GLU A 76 -11.19 -3.08 -14.61
CA GLU A 76 -11.62 -2.87 -16.00
C GLU A 76 -12.56 -1.66 -16.18
N GLU A 77 -13.25 -1.25 -15.12
CA GLU A 77 -14.16 -0.10 -15.10
C GLU A 77 -13.45 1.22 -14.77
N GLY A 78 -12.15 1.16 -14.47
CA GLY A 78 -11.35 2.32 -14.09
C GLY A 78 -11.43 2.68 -12.61
N ASN A 79 -12.00 1.82 -11.77
CA ASN A 79 -12.07 2.02 -10.32
C ASN A 79 -10.85 1.41 -9.63
N CYS A 80 -10.51 1.93 -8.45
CA CYS A 80 -9.57 1.29 -7.54
C CYS A 80 -10.20 0.05 -6.93
N ILE A 81 -9.43 -1.02 -6.86
CA ILE A 81 -9.63 -2.14 -5.95
C ILE A 81 -8.41 -2.17 -5.03
N PHE A 82 -8.65 -1.91 -3.75
CA PHE A 82 -7.64 -1.98 -2.70
C PHE A 82 -7.86 -3.23 -1.84
N ARG A 83 -6.78 -3.94 -1.52
CA ARG A 83 -6.74 -5.02 -0.54
C ARG A 83 -5.67 -4.68 0.49
N GLY A 84 -5.97 -4.86 1.76
CA GLY A 84 -5.01 -4.70 2.85
C GLY A 84 -5.15 -5.81 3.88
N LEU A 85 -4.05 -6.17 4.53
CA LEU A 85 -4.08 -7.11 5.65
C LEU A 85 -3.03 -6.76 6.70
N VAL A 86 -3.31 -7.16 7.94
CA VAL A 86 -2.37 -7.20 9.05
C VAL A 86 -2.36 -8.59 9.67
N ALA A 87 -1.18 -9.10 10.02
CA ALA A 87 -1.05 -10.37 10.73
C ALA A 87 -0.42 -10.20 12.11
N SER A 88 -0.59 -11.17 13.01
CA SER A 88 0.21 -11.23 14.23
C SER A 88 1.65 -11.65 13.89
N PRO A 89 2.67 -11.31 14.71
CA PRO A 89 4.06 -11.69 14.44
C PRO A 89 4.30 -13.21 14.32
N ASP A 90 3.46 -14.01 14.98
CA ASP A 90 3.48 -15.48 14.92
C ASP A 90 2.62 -16.06 13.77
N GLY A 91 1.95 -15.21 12.99
CA GLY A 91 1.07 -15.59 11.88
C GLY A 91 -0.25 -16.26 12.28
N THR A 92 -0.55 -16.39 13.57
CA THR A 92 -1.76 -17.11 14.04
C THR A 92 -3.06 -16.33 13.83
N LYS A 93 -2.97 -15.00 13.67
CA LYS A 93 -4.10 -14.13 13.38
C LYS A 93 -3.82 -13.30 12.14
N VAL A 94 -4.79 -13.25 11.24
CA VAL A 94 -4.77 -12.41 10.05
C VAL A 94 -6.08 -11.64 9.99
N LEU A 95 -6.01 -10.33 9.81
CA LEU A 95 -7.14 -9.45 9.59
C LEU A 95 -7.01 -8.81 8.22
N GLU A 96 -8.01 -9.02 7.39
CA GLU A 96 -8.06 -8.50 6.01
C GLU A 96 -9.15 -7.44 5.85
N THR A 97 -8.97 -6.56 4.89
CA THR A 97 -9.92 -5.53 4.48
C THR A 97 -9.81 -5.24 2.98
N SER A 98 -10.85 -4.66 2.39
CA SER A 98 -10.86 -4.24 0.99
C SER A 98 -11.69 -2.97 0.77
N ARG A 99 -11.37 -2.22 -0.29
CA ARG A 99 -12.14 -1.06 -0.74
C ARG A 99 -12.26 -1.05 -2.26
N LYS A 100 -13.38 -0.52 -2.76
CA LYS A 100 -13.57 -0.18 -4.17
C LYS A 100 -14.08 1.26 -4.26
N GLY A 101 -13.53 2.04 -5.19
CA GLY A 101 -13.90 3.45 -5.35
C GLY A 101 -13.19 4.14 -6.51
N PRO A 102 -13.43 5.43 -6.72
CA PRO A 102 -12.81 6.19 -7.81
C PRO A 102 -11.28 6.17 -7.76
N TYR A 103 -10.64 6.05 -8.93
CA TYR A 103 -9.17 6.05 -9.05
C TYR A 103 -8.61 7.49 -9.14
N VAL A 104 -8.91 8.32 -8.14
CA VAL A 104 -8.46 9.71 -8.04
C VAL A 104 -7.84 9.98 -6.67
N TYR A 105 -6.87 10.89 -6.61
CA TYR A 105 -5.97 11.03 -5.44
C TYR A 105 -6.69 11.14 -4.09
N GLU A 106 -7.73 11.98 -3.99
CA GLU A 106 -8.46 12.18 -2.73
C GLU A 106 -9.16 10.90 -2.26
N ASP A 107 -9.85 10.20 -3.16
CA ASP A 107 -10.51 8.93 -2.86
C ASP A 107 -9.50 7.83 -2.52
N MET A 108 -8.37 7.76 -3.24
CA MET A 108 -7.29 6.81 -2.97
C MET A 108 -6.76 6.96 -1.54
N VAL A 109 -6.43 8.19 -1.12
CA VAL A 109 -5.96 8.47 0.24
C VAL A 109 -7.04 8.17 1.28
N LYS A 110 -8.31 8.53 1.00
CA LYS A 110 -9.43 8.28 1.90
C LYS A 110 -9.68 6.79 2.11
N MET A 111 -9.67 5.98 1.03
CA MET A 111 -9.82 4.53 1.10
C MET A 111 -8.72 3.88 1.92
N GLY A 112 -7.46 4.28 1.72
CA GLY A 112 -6.33 3.77 2.51
C GLY A 112 -6.47 4.06 4.01
N LYS A 113 -6.83 5.30 4.37
CA LYS A 113 -7.06 5.70 5.77
C LYS A 113 -8.21 4.94 6.41
N ASP A 114 -9.34 4.86 5.72
CA ASP A 114 -10.55 4.18 6.21
C ASP A 114 -10.27 2.68 6.45
N ALA A 115 -9.58 2.02 5.52
CA ALA A 115 -9.15 0.63 5.67
C ALA A 115 -8.19 0.43 6.86
N GLY A 116 -7.25 1.35 7.07
CA GLY A 116 -6.31 1.29 8.20
C GLY A 116 -7.02 1.47 9.55
N GLN A 117 -7.96 2.41 9.62
CA GLN A 117 -8.78 2.66 10.82
C GLN A 117 -9.66 1.46 11.16
N GLU A 118 -10.26 0.81 10.16
CA GLU A 118 -11.02 -0.41 10.36
C GLU A 118 -10.14 -1.50 10.99
N LEU A 119 -8.96 -1.75 10.43
CA LEU A 119 -8.06 -2.77 10.96
C LEU A 119 -7.53 -2.41 12.35
N LEU A 120 -7.23 -1.15 12.65
CA LEU A 120 -6.89 -0.72 14.02
C LEU A 120 -8.03 -0.99 15.01
N SER A 121 -9.28 -0.75 14.63
CA SER A 121 -10.43 -0.98 15.52
C SER A 121 -10.64 -2.46 15.82
N ARG A 122 -10.28 -3.34 14.86
CA ARG A 122 -10.37 -4.80 14.96
C ARG A 122 -9.14 -5.40 15.64
N ALA A 123 -7.97 -4.80 15.43
CA ALA A 123 -6.72 -5.15 16.06
C ALA A 123 -6.74 -4.63 17.51
N GLY A 124 -7.09 -5.51 18.45
CA GLY A 124 -7.08 -5.15 19.87
C GLY A 124 -5.68 -4.76 20.39
N PRO A 125 -5.59 -4.31 21.66
CA PRO A 125 -4.31 -3.96 22.29
C PRO A 125 -3.29 -5.10 22.17
N GLY A 126 -2.05 -4.77 21.79
CA GLY A 126 -0.94 -5.73 21.68
C GLY A 126 -0.94 -6.60 20.42
N PHE A 127 -1.84 -6.38 19.45
CA PHE A 127 -1.87 -7.17 18.19
C PHE A 127 -0.52 -7.15 17.45
N PHE A 128 0.16 -6.01 17.45
CA PHE A 128 1.47 -5.84 16.80
C PHE A 128 2.67 -6.14 17.71
N GLY A 129 2.44 -6.59 18.95
CA GLY A 129 3.51 -6.97 19.87
C GLY A 129 4.24 -5.82 20.59
N ASN A 130 3.65 -4.63 20.64
CA ASN A 130 4.09 -3.52 21.51
C ASN A 130 3.43 -3.60 22.88
#